data_AF-A0AAD8VZW8-F1
#
_entry.id   AF-A0AAD8VZW8-F1
#
_cell.length_a   1.000
_cell.length_b   1.000
_cell.length_c   1.000
_cell.angle_alpha   90.00
_cell.angle_beta   90.00
_cell.angle_gamma   90.00
#
_symmetry.space_group_name_H-M   'P 1'
#
loop_
_entity.id
_entity.type
_entity.pdbx_description
1 polymer ?
#
loop_
_entity_poly.entity_id
_entity_poly.type
_entity_poly.pdbx_seq_one_letter_code
_entity_poly.pdbx_strand_id
1 'polypeptide(L)'
;MKTMAVCKATMLKLLMLKAVVWVVVLAVVLVKHSVVVVLSPSEPNVFLNNKKMVWQGVLTVDAYYMEMDMLMQRAHVRESLEMTLQRFLNGLRFNIKGIVRHHIYATMNELLHHAREAESQLAEEL
;
A
#
# COMPACT_ATOMS: atom_id res chain seq x y z
N MET A 1 -17.06 10.92 -57.84
CA MET A 1 -17.15 11.81 -56.64
C MET A 1 -17.61 11.11 -55.33
N LYS A 2 -17.68 9.77 -55.22
CA LYS A 2 -18.09 9.09 -53.97
C LYS A 2 -16.94 8.55 -53.09
N THR A 3 -15.69 8.64 -53.54
CA THR A 3 -14.53 8.03 -52.85
C THR A 3 -13.94 8.88 -51.72
N MET A 4 -13.98 10.22 -51.83
CA MET A 4 -13.40 11.11 -50.82
C MET A 4 -14.21 11.15 -49.51
N ALA A 5 -15.53 11.01 -49.59
CA ALA A 5 -16.41 10.99 -48.41
C ALA A 5 -16.21 9.70 -47.59
N VAL A 6 -16.03 8.56 -48.27
CA VAL A 6 -15.74 7.27 -47.61
C VAL A 6 -14.37 7.34 -46.91
N CYS A 7 -13.34 7.92 -47.53
CA CYS A 7 -12.03 8.13 -46.90
C CYS A 7 -12.08 9.04 -45.67
N LYS A 8 -12.85 10.14 -45.70
CA LYS A 8 -13.02 10.99 -44.51
C LYS A 8 -13.75 10.27 -43.39
N ALA A 9 -14.78 9.48 -43.71
CA ALA A 9 -15.55 8.73 -42.72
C ALA A 9 -14.73 7.57 -42.11
N THR A 10 -13.89 6.87 -42.89
CA THR A 10 -13.01 5.82 -42.36
C THR A 10 -11.87 6.39 -41.53
N MET A 11 -11.28 7.51 -41.93
CA MET A 11 -10.28 8.22 -41.12
C MET A 11 -10.85 8.72 -39.81
N LEU A 12 -12.08 9.25 -39.82
CA LEU A 12 -12.78 9.66 -38.60
C LEU A 12 -13.08 8.46 -37.71
N LYS A 13 -13.55 7.32 -38.27
CA LYS A 13 -13.73 6.07 -37.52
C LYS A 13 -12.42 5.55 -36.92
N LEU A 14 -11.31 5.62 -37.64
CA LEU A 14 -9.99 5.22 -37.14
C LEU A 14 -9.50 6.16 -36.03
N LEU A 15 -9.77 7.46 -36.15
CA LEU A 15 -9.46 8.44 -35.11
C LEU A 15 -10.27 8.19 -33.84
N MET A 16 -11.56 7.90 -33.98
CA MET A 16 -12.45 7.54 -32.88
C MET A 16 -12.05 6.21 -32.25
N LEU A 17 -11.68 5.21 -33.06
CA LEU A 17 -11.21 3.92 -32.55
C LEU A 17 -9.88 4.09 -31.80
N LYS A 18 -8.95 4.90 -32.31
CA LYS A 18 -7.72 5.26 -31.60
C LYS A 18 -7.99 6.01 -30.31
N ALA A 19 -8.98 6.91 -30.29
CA ALA A 19 -9.40 7.62 -29.09
C ALA A 19 -10.01 6.67 -28.04
N VAL A 20 -10.87 5.73 -28.45
CA VAL A 20 -11.44 4.71 -27.56
C VAL A 20 -10.34 3.78 -27.03
N VAL A 21 -9.43 3.32 -27.89
CA VAL A 21 -8.27 2.52 -27.46
C VAL A 21 -7.39 3.32 -26.50
N TRP A 22 -7.15 4.61 -26.74
CA TRP A 22 -6.43 5.48 -25.82
C TRP A 22 -7.15 5.66 -24.48
N VAL A 23 -8.48 5.82 -24.48
CA VAL A 23 -9.29 5.90 -23.26
C VAL A 23 -9.23 4.59 -22.48
N VAL A 24 -9.29 3.45 -23.16
CA VAL A 24 -9.17 2.12 -22.54
C VAL A 24 -7.76 1.89 -22.02
N VAL A 25 -6.72 2.23 -22.79
CA VAL A 25 -5.30 2.13 -22.36
C VAL A 25 -5.05 3.08 -21.19
N LEU A 26 -5.57 4.31 -21.22
CA LEU A 26 -5.48 5.27 -20.12
C LEU A 26 -6.22 4.75 -18.89
N ALA A 27 -7.44 4.21 -19.04
CA ALA A 27 -8.17 3.57 -17.94
C ALA A 27 -7.42 2.37 -17.38
N VAL A 28 -6.82 1.52 -18.23
CA VAL A 28 -5.98 0.39 -17.79
C VAL A 28 -4.69 0.85 -17.14
N VAL A 29 -4.06 1.94 -17.59
CA VAL A 29 -2.87 2.55 -16.96
C VAL A 29 -3.22 3.22 -15.64
N LEU A 30 -4.38 3.86 -15.54
CA LEU A 30 -4.92 4.44 -14.31
C LEU A 30 -5.33 3.35 -13.30
N VAL A 31 -5.81 2.20 -13.76
CA VAL A 31 -6.15 1.04 -12.91
C VAL A 31 -4.92 0.20 -12.58
N LYS A 32 -3.86 0.18 -13.41
CA LYS A 32 -2.58 -0.49 -13.11
C LYS A 32 -1.69 0.28 -12.14
N HIS A 33 -1.97 1.57 -11.92
CA HIS A 33 -1.57 2.27 -10.69
C HIS A 33 -2.53 1.96 -9.54
N SER A 34 -2.87 0.67 -9.41
CA SER A 34 -3.51 0.09 -8.24
C SER A 34 -2.78 0.58 -7.00
N VAL A 35 -3.54 1.24 -6.13
CA VAL A 35 -3.16 1.50 -4.74
C VAL A 35 -1.94 2.43 -4.64
N VAL A 36 -2.15 3.70 -4.98
CA VAL A 36 -1.71 4.73 -4.03
C VAL A 36 -2.40 4.34 -2.73
N VAL A 37 -1.67 3.62 -1.88
CA VAL A 37 -2.04 3.41 -0.49
C VAL A 37 -2.52 4.77 -0.04
N VAL A 38 -3.78 4.81 0.40
CA VAL A 38 -4.34 5.94 1.13
C VAL A 38 -3.49 6.06 2.40
N LEU A 39 -2.29 6.61 2.24
CA LEU A 39 -1.61 7.35 3.25
C LEU A 39 -2.33 8.69 3.19
N SER A 40 -3.52 8.72 3.81
CA SER A 40 -3.99 9.93 4.47
C SER A 40 -2.74 10.56 5.10
N PRO A 41 -2.44 11.84 4.89
CA PRO A 41 -1.32 12.50 5.54
C PRO A 41 -1.67 12.51 7.01
N SER A 42 -1.33 11.41 7.70
CA SER A 42 -1.45 11.29 9.11
C SER A 42 -0.60 12.41 9.66
N GLU A 43 -1.21 13.32 10.39
CA GLU A 43 -0.50 14.37 11.07
C GLU A 43 0.74 13.76 11.75
N PRO A 44 1.94 14.29 11.49
CA PRO A 44 3.16 13.69 11.99
C PRO A 44 3.34 14.08 13.45
N ASN A 45 2.47 13.64 14.37
CA ASN A 45 2.60 14.00 15.78
C ASN A 45 1.79 13.09 16.72
N VAL A 46 2.39 11.97 17.17
CA VAL A 46 2.30 11.57 18.60
C VAL A 46 3.59 10.86 19.11
N PHE A 47 4.54 10.49 18.25
CA PHE A 47 5.85 9.94 18.67
C PHE A 47 6.94 11.01 18.89
N LEU A 48 6.65 12.30 18.65
CA LEU A 48 7.70 13.32 18.53
C LEU A 48 8.14 14.02 19.83
N ASN A 49 7.47 13.78 20.96
CA ASN A 49 7.85 14.50 22.20
C ASN A 49 8.89 13.79 23.07
N ASN A 50 9.36 12.59 22.68
CA ASN A 50 10.65 12.01 23.06
C ASN A 50 10.76 10.55 22.52
N LYS A 51 11.83 10.24 21.74
CA LYS A 51 12.47 8.90 21.60
C LYS A 51 11.95 7.91 20.51
N LYS A 52 12.82 7.67 19.51
CA LYS A 52 12.97 6.51 18.59
C LYS A 52 11.76 6.11 17.72
N MET A 53 11.93 6.29 16.41
CA MET A 53 11.16 5.54 15.40
C MET A 53 11.51 4.05 15.56
N VAL A 54 10.54 3.24 15.96
CA VAL A 54 10.75 1.79 16.13
C VAL A 54 10.62 1.16 14.75
N TRP A 55 11.73 0.59 14.29
CA TRP A 55 11.78 -0.26 13.13
C TRP A 55 11.96 -1.69 13.63
N GLN A 56 11.29 -2.65 13.01
CA GLN A 56 11.42 -4.06 13.37
C GLN A 56 12.89 -4.51 13.42
N GLY A 57 13.72 -4.06 12.47
CA GLY A 57 15.17 -4.28 12.52
C GLY A 57 15.53 -5.77 12.52
N VAL A 58 16.10 -6.26 13.62
CA VAL A 58 16.44 -7.68 13.84
C VAL A 58 15.41 -8.41 14.73
N LEU A 59 14.37 -7.71 15.19
CA LEU A 59 13.32 -8.27 16.03
C LEU A 59 12.40 -9.15 15.19
N THR A 60 11.80 -10.14 15.86
CA THR A 60 10.66 -10.88 15.30
C THR A 60 9.46 -9.94 15.15
N VAL A 61 8.51 -10.31 14.29
CA VAL A 61 7.27 -9.56 14.09
C VAL A 61 6.53 -9.35 15.43
N ASP A 62 6.50 -10.37 16.27
CA ASP A 62 5.87 -10.32 17.59
C ASP A 62 6.57 -9.40 18.58
N ALA A 63 7.91 -9.47 18.65
CA ALA A 63 8.68 -8.60 19.53
C ALA A 63 8.53 -7.13 19.13
N TYR A 64 8.53 -6.85 17.82
CA TYR A 64 8.28 -5.51 17.30
C TYR A 64 6.87 -4.99 17.63
N TYR A 65 5.83 -5.81 17.44
CA TYR A 65 4.47 -5.43 17.80
C TYR A 65 4.33 -5.09 19.29
N MET A 66 4.90 -5.94 20.15
CA MET A 66 4.86 -5.74 21.59
C MET A 66 5.59 -4.46 22.03
N GLU A 67 6.76 -4.17 21.45
CA GLU A 67 7.48 -2.93 21.74
C GLU A 67 6.69 -1.70 21.27
N MET A 68 6.08 -1.76 20.09
CA MET A 68 5.22 -0.70 19.58
C MET A 68 4.01 -0.45 20.51
N ASP A 69 3.28 -1.50 20.89
CA ASP A 69 2.12 -1.40 21.78
C ASP A 69 2.51 -0.83 23.17
N MET A 70 3.61 -1.32 23.75
CA MET A 70 4.14 -0.80 25.02
C MET A 70 4.50 0.70 24.94
N LEU A 71 5.08 1.14 23.83
CA LEU A 71 5.42 2.55 23.64
C LEU A 71 4.18 3.41 23.44
N MET A 72 3.20 2.94 22.68
CA MET A 72 1.92 3.63 22.51
C MET A 72 1.20 3.78 23.86
N GLN A 73 1.17 2.73 24.68
CA GLN A 73 0.60 2.77 26.02
C GLN A 73 1.35 3.75 26.93
N ARG A 74 2.69 3.71 26.94
CA ARG A 74 3.53 4.58 27.78
C ARG A 74 3.40 6.06 27.40
N ALA A 75 3.30 6.36 26.12
CA ALA A 75 3.11 7.73 25.62
C ALA A 75 1.63 8.16 25.61
N HIS A 76 0.72 7.34 26.14
CA HIS A 76 -0.73 7.58 26.14
C HIS A 76 -1.29 7.92 24.75
N VAL A 77 -0.74 7.30 23.71
CA VAL A 77 -1.11 7.51 22.32
C VAL A 77 -2.46 6.83 22.06
N ARG A 78 -3.43 7.60 21.60
CA ARG A 78 -4.72 7.08 21.11
C ARG A 78 -4.81 7.33 19.61
N GLU A 79 -4.74 6.25 18.84
CA GLU A 79 -4.82 6.28 17.39
C GLU A 79 -6.02 5.48 16.91
N SER A 80 -6.54 5.84 15.73
CA SER A 80 -7.52 4.99 15.04
C SER A 80 -6.87 3.67 14.63
N LEU A 81 -7.68 2.64 14.42
CA LEU A 81 -7.18 1.33 13.98
C LEU A 81 -6.38 1.44 12.68
N GLU A 82 -6.87 2.21 11.71
CA GLU A 82 -6.18 2.48 10.44
C GLU A 82 -4.79 3.07 10.66
N MET A 83 -4.67 4.03 11.58
CA MET A 83 -3.41 4.67 11.94
C MET A 83 -2.42 3.69 12.56
N THR A 84 -2.89 2.85 13.48
CA THR A 84 -2.08 1.81 14.12
C THR A 84 -1.60 0.75 13.12
N LEU A 85 -2.48 0.31 12.21
CA LEU A 85 -2.16 -0.63 11.12
C LEU A 85 -1.07 -0.07 10.20
N GLN A 86 -1.24 1.17 9.75
CA GLN A 86 -0.27 1.86 8.90
C GLN A 86 1.07 2.05 9.63
N ARG A 87 1.05 2.33 10.93
CA ARG A 87 2.27 2.41 11.74
C ARG A 87 3.06 1.11 11.69
N PHE A 88 2.37 0.02 12.00
CA PHE A 88 2.97 -1.29 12.08
C PHE A 88 3.55 -1.69 10.73
N LEU A 89 2.74 -1.58 9.67
CA LEU A 89 3.16 -1.80 8.27
C LEU A 89 4.40 -0.99 7.89
N ASN A 90 4.49 0.26 8.33
CA ASN A 90 5.60 1.13 7.98
C ASN A 90 6.89 0.80 8.71
N GLY A 91 6.83 0.29 9.94
CA GLY A 91 8.01 -0.12 10.69
C GLY A 91 8.45 -1.58 10.49
N LEU A 92 7.68 -2.40 9.75
CA LEU A 92 8.12 -3.74 9.35
C LEU A 92 9.39 -3.70 8.48
N ARG A 93 10.20 -4.77 8.54
CA ARG A 93 11.36 -4.96 7.67
C ARG A 93 10.93 -4.91 6.20
N PHE A 94 11.78 -4.35 5.34
CA PHE A 94 11.47 -4.15 3.92
C PHE A 94 10.98 -5.44 3.22
N ASN A 95 11.62 -6.57 3.49
CA ASN A 95 11.27 -7.86 2.88
C ASN A 95 9.86 -8.32 3.30
N ILE A 96 9.54 -8.26 4.60
CA ILE A 96 8.22 -8.62 5.15
C ILE A 96 7.17 -7.63 4.64
N LYS A 97 7.44 -6.33 4.74
CA LYS A 97 6.57 -5.25 4.25
C LYS A 97 6.24 -5.43 2.77
N GLY A 98 7.21 -5.84 1.95
CA GLY A 98 7.02 -6.09 0.54
C GLY A 98 5.95 -7.15 0.25
N ILE A 99 5.85 -8.17 1.11
CA ILE A 99 4.88 -9.27 1.01
C ILE A 99 3.50 -8.81 1.50
N VAL A 100 3.43 -8.18 2.68
CA VAL A 100 2.14 -7.88 3.33
C VAL A 100 1.44 -6.62 2.82
N ARG A 101 2.15 -5.68 2.18
CA ARG A 101 1.60 -4.37 1.76
C ARG A 101 0.47 -4.42 0.73
N HIS A 102 0.25 -5.57 0.10
CA HIS A 102 -0.72 -5.71 -0.99
C HIS A 102 -2.15 -5.97 -0.51
N HIS A 103 -2.33 -6.24 0.79
CA HIS A 103 -3.61 -6.53 1.40
C HIS A 103 -4.14 -5.33 2.21
N ILE A 104 -5.47 -5.19 2.22
CA ILE A 104 -6.17 -4.28 3.12
C ILE A 104 -6.57 -5.09 4.35
N TYR A 105 -6.19 -4.62 5.53
CA TYR A 105 -6.46 -5.29 6.79
C TYR A 105 -7.58 -4.59 7.54
N ALA A 106 -8.56 -5.36 8.00
CA ALA A 106 -9.65 -4.84 8.81
C ALA A 106 -9.28 -4.82 10.30
N THR A 107 -8.35 -5.68 10.72
CA THR A 107 -7.92 -5.82 12.11
C THR A 107 -6.41 -5.98 12.24
N MET A 108 -5.86 -5.64 13.41
CA MET A 108 -4.44 -5.83 13.70
C MET A 108 -4.04 -7.31 13.69
N ASN A 109 -4.95 -8.20 14.10
CA ASN A 109 -4.69 -9.64 14.13
C ASN A 109 -4.45 -10.22 12.73
N GLU A 110 -5.20 -9.78 11.73
CA GLU A 110 -4.99 -10.19 10.33
C GLU A 110 -3.61 -9.77 9.84
N LEU A 111 -3.26 -8.49 10.06
CA LEU A 111 -1.96 -7.95 9.68
C LEU A 111 -0.80 -8.69 10.38
N LEU A 112 -0.93 -8.98 11.67
CA LEU A 112 0.07 -9.74 12.41
C LEU A 112 0.21 -11.18 11.92
N HIS A 113 -0.91 -11.83 11.60
CA HIS A 113 -0.87 -13.19 11.07
C HIS A 113 -0.08 -13.26 9.77
N HIS A 114 -0.39 -12.39 8.80
CA HIS A 114 0.33 -12.35 7.53
C HIS A 114 1.78 -11.90 7.67
N ALA A 115 2.08 -10.98 8.60
CA ALA A 115 3.45 -10.57 8.87
C ALA A 115 4.28 -11.74 9.44
N ARG A 116 3.72 -12.54 10.35
CA ARG A 116 4.39 -13.76 10.86
C ARG A 116 4.60 -14.80 9.77
N GLU A 117 3.60 -15.00 8.91
CA GLU A 117 3.70 -15.92 7.78
C GLU A 117 4.83 -15.49 6.83
N ALA A 118 4.89 -14.21 6.48
CA ALA A 118 5.96 -13.63 5.67
C ALA A 118 7.33 -13.74 6.35
N GLU A 119 7.41 -13.57 7.67
CA GLU A 119 8.65 -13.77 8.43
C GLU A 119 9.11 -15.24 8.38
N SER A 120 8.20 -16.20 8.52
CA SER A 120 8.49 -17.63 8.42
C SER A 120 8.99 -18.01 7.02
N GLN A 121 8.32 -17.52 5.96
CA GLN A 121 8.72 -17.77 4.57
C GLN A 121 10.15 -17.29 4.30
N LEU A 122 10.51 -16.10 4.81
CA LEU A 122 11.84 -15.54 4.66
C LEU A 122 12.91 -16.23 5.52
N ALA A 123 12.50 -16.90 6.61
CA ALA A 123 13.41 -17.68 7.44
C ALA A 123 13.74 -19.05 6.81
N GLU A 124 12.83 -19.62 6.02
CA GLU A 124 13.04 -20.88 5.29
C GLU A 124 13.89 -20.72 4.03
N GLU A 125 13.97 -19.51 3.46
CA GLU A 125 14.79 -19.19 2.28
C GLU A 125 16.30 -19.00 2.58
N LEU A 126 16.72 -19.09 3.86
CA LEU A 126 18.10 -18.91 4.35
C LEU A 126 18.70 -20.22 4.85
#